data_AF-A0A849IRQ4-F1
#
_entry.id   AF-A0A849IRQ4-F1
#
_cell.length_a   1.000
_cell.length_b   1.000
_cell.length_c   1.000
_cell.angle_alpha   90.00
_cell.angle_beta   90.00
_cell.angle_gamma   90.00
#
_symmetry.space_group_name_H-M   'P 1'
#
loop_
_entity.id
_entity.type
_entity.pdbx_description
1 polymer ?
#
loop_
_entity_poly.entity_id
_entity_poly.type
_entity_poly.pdbx_seq_one_letter_code
_entity_poly.pdbx_strand_id
1 'polypeptide(L)'
;MNDRHSIGEATFEISFGSRRMFQNGIEDLVREHLLPIADGIFSEIAETGMVQRLDVLEIDLGDIPSRRLREEMGERFGEKLRSALLERMEGKAQSHGEGAVSQSLAELEVLQRFLETGVMAWNSEATSGEELDSMLKRVLGSNGKAFGEYLRGTPFRENALKRLSKQFRNDDLAQVLKILAPFSADYWIDLAEGKGGSFWEKILFDLVESGDRADPRSIPDGFSGTEGKTASGIESSILKNEIVDFEEASGEMNVHSKLLASISGKWPNIEEIPGSDPEVLERIFSEIRSGKVDISRQEEPALLELISSLNFDAEFMKEIL
;
A
#
# COMPACT_ATOMS: atom_id res chain seq x y z
N MET A 1 15.21 -5.47 8.84
CA MET A 1 14.84 -4.44 9.83
C MET A 1 13.66 -4.97 10.61
N ASN A 2 13.55 -4.65 11.89
CA ASN A 2 12.40 -5.03 12.70
C ASN A 2 11.13 -4.29 12.25
N ASP A 3 9.98 -4.96 12.24
CA ASP A 3 8.66 -4.42 11.82
C ASP A 3 8.14 -3.25 12.70
N ARG A 4 8.90 -2.87 13.73
CA ARG A 4 8.53 -1.83 14.71
C ARG A 4 8.86 -0.40 14.27
N HIS A 5 9.61 -0.23 13.19
CA HIS A 5 9.97 1.09 12.66
C HIS A 5 10.03 1.06 11.15
N SER A 6 9.79 2.23 10.56
CA SER A 6 9.75 2.40 9.12
C SER A 6 10.42 3.69 8.72
N ILE A 7 11.26 3.59 7.69
CA ILE A 7 12.01 4.70 7.09
C ILE A 7 11.54 4.87 5.65
N GLY A 8 10.80 5.95 5.36
CA GLY A 8 10.29 6.25 4.00
C GLY A 8 11.40 6.28 2.95
N GLU A 9 12.40 7.12 3.21
CA GLU A 9 13.56 7.31 2.36
C GLU A 9 14.78 7.55 3.25
N ALA A 10 15.91 6.98 2.88
CA ALA A 10 17.18 7.16 3.57
C ALA A 10 18.26 7.57 2.57
N THR A 11 18.63 8.85 2.59
CA THR A 11 19.62 9.41 1.68
C THR A 11 20.95 9.62 2.40
N PHE A 12 22.01 9.01 1.87
CA PHE A 12 23.37 9.14 2.40
C PHE A 12 24.22 9.96 1.43
N GLU A 13 24.47 11.22 1.77
CA GLU A 13 25.35 12.08 0.99
C GLU A 13 26.79 11.99 1.53
N ILE A 14 27.72 11.50 0.69
CA ILE A 14 29.13 11.34 1.08
C ILE A 14 30.03 12.01 0.04
N SER A 15 30.81 12.98 0.49
CA SER A 15 31.79 13.69 -0.33
C SER A 15 33.22 13.21 -0.03
N PHE A 16 34.01 12.97 -1.08
CA PHE A 16 35.40 12.52 -0.95
C PHE A 16 36.39 13.54 -1.50
N GLY A 17 37.49 13.75 -0.77
CA GLY A 17 38.60 14.59 -1.24
C GLY A 17 39.38 14.02 -2.44
N SER A 18 39.20 12.74 -2.81
CA SER A 18 39.84 12.15 -3.98
C SER A 18 38.97 11.09 -4.67
N ARG A 19 38.86 11.18 -6.00
CA ARG A 19 37.96 10.38 -6.85
C ARG A 19 38.33 8.88 -6.98
N ARG A 20 39.49 8.45 -6.45
CA ARG A 20 40.02 7.08 -6.61
C ARG A 20 39.68 6.11 -5.49
N MET A 21 39.07 6.58 -4.38
CA MET A 21 38.92 5.74 -3.20
C MET A 21 37.65 4.87 -3.17
N PHE A 22 36.63 5.06 -4.02
CA PHE A 22 35.39 4.32 -3.82
C PHE A 22 34.53 4.07 -5.08
N GLN A 23 34.28 2.79 -5.34
CA GLN A 23 33.05 2.28 -5.96
C GLN A 23 32.53 1.02 -5.24
N ASN A 24 33.39 0.25 -4.56
CA ASN A 24 32.99 -0.99 -3.89
C ASN A 24 33.11 -0.83 -2.36
N GLY A 25 31.99 -0.87 -1.63
CA GLY A 25 31.98 -0.98 -0.17
C GLY A 25 31.30 0.15 0.61
N ILE A 26 30.86 1.25 -0.01
CA ILE A 26 29.98 2.24 0.67
C ILE A 26 28.60 1.63 0.85
N GLU A 27 28.08 0.98 -0.18
CA GLU A 27 26.79 0.31 -0.11
C GLU A 27 26.79 -0.74 1.01
N ASP A 28 27.83 -1.59 1.07
CA ASP A 28 28.00 -2.56 2.15
C ASP A 28 28.17 -1.88 3.51
N LEU A 29 28.89 -0.75 3.59
CA LEU A 29 29.01 0.02 4.83
C LEU A 29 27.65 0.53 5.31
N VAL A 30 26.83 1.07 4.41
CA VAL A 30 25.48 1.54 4.76
C VAL A 30 24.61 0.35 5.17
N ARG A 31 24.51 -0.68 4.32
CA ARG A 31 23.61 -1.83 4.51
C ARG A 31 24.00 -2.71 5.69
N GLU A 32 25.28 -3.02 5.85
CA GLU A 32 25.75 -3.98 6.87
C GLU A 32 26.18 -3.32 8.18
N HIS A 33 26.36 -2.00 8.21
CA HIS A 33 26.84 -1.30 9.41
C HIS A 33 25.91 -0.20 9.89
N LEU A 34 25.60 0.80 9.07
CA LEU A 34 24.81 1.95 9.51
C LEU A 34 23.34 1.60 9.73
N LEU A 35 22.72 0.86 8.82
CA LEU A 35 21.32 0.45 8.95
C LEU A 35 21.07 -0.41 10.21
N PRO A 36 21.90 -1.42 10.55
CA PRO A 36 21.78 -2.13 11.82
C PRO A 36 21.91 -1.24 13.07
N ILE A 37 22.79 -0.23 13.04
CA ILE A 37 22.92 0.73 14.14
C ILE A 37 21.63 1.55 14.29
N ALA A 38 21.06 2.00 13.16
CA ALA A 38 19.79 2.71 13.16
C ALA A 38 18.65 1.85 13.72
N ASP A 39 18.52 0.60 13.26
CA ASP A 39 17.52 -0.37 13.75
C ASP A 39 17.58 -0.58 15.26
N GLY A 40 18.80 -0.73 15.80
CA GLY A 40 19.04 -0.86 17.24
C GLY A 40 18.61 0.38 18.01
N ILE A 41 18.94 1.57 17.51
CA ILE A 41 18.58 2.84 18.17
C ILE A 41 17.07 3.07 18.11
N PHE A 42 16.42 2.85 16.97
CA PHE A 42 14.96 2.99 16.85
C PHE A 42 14.23 2.03 17.78
N SER A 43 14.71 0.79 17.89
CA SER A 43 14.12 -0.23 18.77
C SER A 43 14.26 0.13 20.26
N GLU A 44 15.34 0.81 20.64
CA GLU A 44 15.55 1.25 22.02
C GLU A 44 14.67 2.45 22.40
N ILE A 45 14.48 3.38 21.47
CA ILE A 45 13.79 4.64 21.71
C ILE A 45 12.27 4.51 21.57
N ALA A 46 11.77 3.54 20.78
CA ALA A 46 10.34 3.34 20.57
C ALA A 46 9.61 2.91 21.85
N GLU A 47 8.90 3.86 22.49
CA GLU A 47 7.95 3.56 23.57
C GLU A 47 6.80 2.67 23.09
N THR A 48 6.29 1.80 23.96
CA THR A 48 5.21 0.87 23.59
C THR A 48 3.87 1.58 23.49
N GLY A 49 3.16 1.43 22.36
CA GLY A 49 1.80 1.93 22.15
C GLY A 49 1.68 3.34 21.55
N MET A 50 2.81 4.01 21.32
CA MET A 50 2.89 5.30 20.63
C MET A 50 3.71 5.14 19.36
N VAL A 51 3.27 5.80 18.29
CA VAL A 51 4.01 5.90 17.03
C VAL A 51 4.63 7.29 16.99
N GLN A 52 5.96 7.35 16.92
CA GLN A 52 6.68 8.60 16.75
C GLN A 52 6.80 8.90 15.26
N ARG A 53 6.17 9.97 14.81
CA ARG A 53 6.28 10.43 13.42
C ARG A 53 7.31 11.53 13.31
N LEU A 54 8.26 11.32 12.40
CA LEU A 54 9.26 12.30 12.00
C LEU A 54 9.13 12.47 10.49
N ASP A 55 8.94 13.69 10.02
CA ASP A 55 8.80 13.94 8.60
C ASP A 55 10.19 13.99 7.94
N VAL A 56 11.17 14.66 8.57
CA VAL A 56 12.57 14.70 8.11
C VAL A 56 13.55 14.69 9.27
N LEU A 57 14.57 13.82 9.17
CA LEU A 57 15.70 13.76 10.09
C LEU A 57 17.02 13.87 9.32
N GLU A 58 17.69 15.00 9.46
CA GLU A 58 18.99 15.26 8.85
C GLU A 58 20.11 15.12 9.90
N ILE A 59 21.15 14.37 9.55
CA ILE A 59 22.27 14.08 10.45
C ILE A 59 23.58 14.36 9.72
N ASP A 60 24.24 15.44 10.11
CA ASP A 60 25.60 15.74 9.65
C ASP A 60 26.62 14.94 10.46
N LEU A 61 27.45 14.12 9.84
CA LEU A 61 28.52 13.35 10.51
C LEU A 61 29.87 14.09 10.54
N GLY A 62 29.99 15.20 9.82
CA GLY A 62 31.21 15.97 9.64
C GLY A 62 32.30 15.20 8.90
N ASP A 63 33.54 15.67 9.03
CA ASP A 63 34.70 15.04 8.39
C ASP A 63 35.11 13.75 9.10
N ILE A 64 35.20 12.66 8.34
CA ILE A 64 35.61 11.33 8.83
C ILE A 64 36.91 10.91 8.13
N PRO A 65 37.99 10.58 8.89
CA PRO A 65 39.23 10.08 8.33
C PRO A 65 39.05 8.74 7.58
N SER A 66 39.56 8.66 6.36
CA SER A 66 39.43 7.44 5.52
C SER A 66 39.98 6.17 6.17
N ARG A 67 41.03 6.29 6.99
CA ARG A 67 41.67 5.15 7.68
C ARG A 67 40.76 4.46 8.69
N ARG A 68 39.77 5.18 9.25
CA ARG A 68 38.85 4.69 10.28
C ARG A 68 37.39 4.87 9.86
N LEU A 69 37.14 5.02 8.55
CA LEU A 69 35.83 5.38 8.02
C LEU A 69 34.72 4.49 8.58
N ARG A 70 34.88 3.17 8.55
CA ARG A 70 33.85 2.23 9.02
C ARG A 70 33.52 2.41 10.51
N GLU A 71 34.55 2.36 11.37
CA GLU A 71 34.39 2.47 12.83
C GLU A 71 33.85 3.86 13.22
N GLU A 72 34.51 4.92 12.76
CA GLU A 72 34.22 6.29 13.18
C GLU A 72 32.90 6.80 12.60
N MET A 73 32.51 6.37 11.41
CA MET A 73 31.19 6.65 10.85
C MET A 73 30.09 5.96 11.65
N GLY A 74 30.27 4.69 12.03
CA GLY A 74 29.32 3.97 12.87
C GLY A 74 29.13 4.62 14.25
N GLU A 75 30.24 4.93 14.93
CA GLU A 75 30.23 5.59 16.24
C GLU A 75 29.52 6.96 16.19
N ARG A 76 29.95 7.85 15.27
CA ARG A 76 29.36 9.19 15.14
C ARG A 76 27.92 9.15 14.68
N PHE A 77 27.58 8.26 13.76
CA PHE A 77 26.21 8.08 13.29
C PHE A 77 25.31 7.65 14.44
N GLY A 78 25.72 6.65 15.22
CA GLY A 78 24.94 6.20 16.36
C GLY A 78 24.73 7.28 17.43
N GLU A 79 25.79 8.01 17.78
CA GLU A 79 25.74 9.10 18.75
C GLU A 79 24.83 10.25 18.28
N LYS A 80 25.00 10.70 17.04
CA LYS A 80 24.23 11.83 16.49
C LYS A 80 22.79 11.45 16.20
N LEU A 81 22.52 10.24 15.69
CA LEU A 81 21.15 9.74 15.48
C LEU A 81 20.40 9.68 16.80
N ARG A 82 20.99 9.08 17.84
CA ARG A 82 20.38 9.02 19.17
C ARG A 82 20.09 10.42 19.70
N SER A 83 21.07 11.32 19.62
CA SER A 83 20.92 12.69 20.12
C SER A 83 19.81 13.44 19.39
N ALA A 84 19.77 13.35 18.06
CA ALA A 84 18.76 14.00 17.24
C ALA A 84 17.35 13.45 17.51
N LEU A 85 17.20 12.13 17.70
CA LEU A 85 15.92 11.51 18.05
C LEU A 85 15.43 11.96 19.43
N LEU A 86 16.31 11.94 20.44
CA LEU A 86 15.95 12.39 21.80
C LEU A 86 15.56 13.87 21.81
N GLU A 87 16.31 14.72 21.11
CA GLU A 87 15.98 16.14 21.00
C GLU A 87 14.62 16.36 20.32
N ARG A 88 14.32 15.60 19.26
CA ARG A 88 13.02 15.67 18.57
C ARG A 88 11.86 15.13 19.40
N MET A 89 12.12 14.20 20.32
CA MET A 89 11.09 13.64 21.20
C MET A 89 10.85 14.50 22.44
N GLU A 90 11.89 15.11 23.01
CA GLU A 90 11.80 16.00 24.17
C GLU A 90 11.32 17.40 23.77
N GLY A 91 11.76 17.88 22.61
CA GLY A 91 11.21 19.06 21.97
C GLY A 91 9.78 18.76 21.52
N LYS A 92 8.78 19.44 22.08
CA LYS A 92 7.41 19.41 21.57
C LYS A 92 7.43 19.82 20.09
N ALA A 93 7.57 18.89 19.15
CA ALA A 93 7.73 19.19 17.74
C ALA A 93 6.51 20.02 17.27
N GLN A 94 6.80 21.23 16.78
CA GLN A 94 5.83 22.28 16.43
C GLN A 94 5.51 22.31 14.93
N SER A 95 5.93 21.30 14.16
CA SER A 95 5.62 21.19 12.73
C SER A 95 4.31 20.41 12.52
N HIS A 96 3.59 20.70 11.44
CA HIS A 96 2.34 20.01 11.11
C HIS A 96 2.61 18.58 10.66
N GLY A 97 2.51 17.61 11.57
CA GLY A 97 2.59 16.18 11.26
C GLY A 97 3.61 15.39 12.08
N GLU A 98 4.58 16.07 12.71
CA GLU A 98 5.57 15.43 13.59
C GLU A 98 5.04 15.30 15.02
N GLY A 99 5.37 14.19 15.68
CA GLY A 99 5.08 13.95 17.09
C GLY A 99 4.57 12.55 17.40
N ALA A 100 4.28 12.33 18.69
CA ALA A 100 3.74 11.08 19.19
C ALA A 100 2.24 11.00 18.87
N VAL A 101 1.87 10.08 17.99
CA VAL A 101 0.47 9.71 17.74
C VAL A 101 0.19 8.36 18.36
N SER A 102 -1.04 8.16 18.88
CA SER A 102 -1.44 6.84 19.35
C SER A 102 -1.45 5.84 18.20
N GLN A 103 -1.05 4.59 18.46
CA GLN A 103 -1.07 3.53 17.44
C GLN A 103 -2.42 3.43 16.71
N SER A 104 -3.53 3.55 17.43
CA SER A 104 -4.87 3.45 16.83
C SER A 104 -5.18 4.59 15.84
N LEU A 105 -4.61 5.78 16.03
CA LEU A 105 -4.75 6.92 15.13
C LEU A 105 -3.89 6.72 13.88
N ALA A 106 -2.66 6.21 14.04
CA ALA A 106 -1.81 5.84 12.92
C ALA A 106 -2.47 4.76 12.04
N GLU A 107 -3.10 3.74 12.64
CA GLU A 107 -3.87 2.73 11.89
C GLU A 107 -5.05 3.34 11.12
N LEU A 108 -5.74 4.32 11.71
CA LEU A 108 -6.80 5.05 11.01
C LEU A 108 -6.24 5.77 9.77
N GLU A 109 -5.12 6.48 9.90
CA GLU A 109 -4.50 7.20 8.78
C GLU A 109 -4.04 6.26 7.66
N VAL A 110 -3.44 5.11 8.01
CA VAL A 110 -3.05 4.09 7.03
C VAL A 110 -4.26 3.55 6.28
N LEU A 111 -5.33 3.22 7.01
CA LEU A 111 -6.57 2.72 6.41
C LEU A 111 -7.24 3.79 5.53
N GLN A 112 -7.27 5.05 5.96
CA GLN A 112 -7.80 6.16 5.16
C GLN A 112 -7.05 6.26 3.83
N ARG A 113 -5.72 6.37 3.88
CA ARG A 113 -4.88 6.43 2.67
C ARG A 113 -5.13 5.25 1.74
N PHE A 114 -5.20 4.04 2.29
CA PHE A 114 -5.50 2.85 1.51
C PHE A 114 -6.87 2.93 0.82
N LEU A 115 -7.90 3.42 1.51
CA LEU A 115 -9.22 3.60 0.90
C LEU A 115 -9.21 4.63 -0.23
N GLU A 116 -8.42 5.70 -0.11
CA GLU A 116 -8.30 6.76 -1.12
C GLU A 116 -7.50 6.31 -2.35
N THR A 117 -6.32 5.72 -2.14
CA THR A 117 -5.36 5.45 -3.22
C THR A 117 -5.38 4.00 -3.68
N GLY A 118 -5.76 3.08 -2.80
CA GLY A 118 -5.63 1.65 -2.99
C GLY A 118 -4.25 1.08 -2.79
N VAL A 119 -3.31 1.91 -2.40
CA VAL A 119 -1.92 1.52 -2.18
C VAL A 119 -1.73 1.40 -0.68
N MET A 120 -1.34 0.21 -0.24
CA MET A 120 -0.88 0.03 1.13
C MET A 120 0.45 0.76 1.28
N ALA A 121 0.60 1.47 2.39
CA ALA A 121 1.90 2.00 2.71
C ALA A 121 2.85 0.79 2.87
N TRP A 122 4.00 0.85 2.21
CA TRP A 122 5.01 -0.23 2.18
C TRP A 122 5.46 -0.66 3.60
N ASN A 123 5.16 0.16 4.59
CA ASN A 123 5.46 -0.03 6.00
C ASN A 123 4.28 -0.48 6.87
N SER A 124 3.15 -0.80 6.26
CA SER A 124 2.03 -1.36 7.00
C SER A 124 2.27 -2.85 7.22
N GLU A 125 2.06 -3.31 8.46
CA GLU A 125 2.11 -4.75 8.80
C GLU A 125 1.08 -5.58 8.01
N ALA A 126 0.13 -4.93 7.35
CA ALA A 126 -0.90 -5.57 6.56
C ALA A 126 -0.42 -5.90 5.14
N THR A 127 0.33 -6.98 5.06
CA THR A 127 0.80 -7.63 3.82
C THR A 127 -0.27 -8.52 3.18
N SER A 128 -1.32 -8.84 3.94
CA SER A 128 -2.41 -9.74 3.54
C SER A 128 -3.81 -9.12 3.76
N GLY A 129 -4.81 -9.68 3.08
CA GLY A 129 -6.21 -9.30 3.29
C GLY A 129 -6.70 -9.52 4.73
N GLU A 130 -6.22 -10.55 5.42
CA GLU A 130 -6.60 -10.85 6.81
C GLU A 130 -6.08 -9.79 7.79
N GLU A 131 -4.87 -9.28 7.56
CA GLU A 131 -4.29 -8.21 8.37
C GLU A 131 -4.99 -6.88 8.12
N LEU A 132 -5.40 -6.62 6.88
CA LEU A 132 -6.21 -5.45 6.53
C LEU A 132 -7.60 -5.51 7.20
N ASP A 133 -8.28 -6.66 7.17
CA ASP A 133 -9.53 -6.89 7.91
C ASP A 133 -9.33 -6.65 9.42
N SER A 134 -8.21 -7.15 9.96
CA SER A 134 -7.86 -6.96 11.38
C SER A 134 -7.60 -5.50 11.73
N MET A 135 -6.93 -4.75 10.84
CA MET A 135 -6.72 -3.31 10.98
C MET A 135 -8.05 -2.56 10.98
N LEU A 136 -8.96 -2.86 10.04
CA LEU A 136 -10.30 -2.27 10.04
C LEU A 136 -11.00 -2.54 11.37
N LYS A 137 -11.03 -3.78 11.87
CA LYS A 137 -11.66 -4.10 13.17
C LYS A 137 -11.09 -3.27 14.33
N ARG A 138 -9.76 -3.12 14.40
CA ARG A 138 -9.10 -2.29 15.43
C ARG A 138 -9.46 -0.81 15.30
N VAL A 139 -9.50 -0.28 14.08
CA VAL A 139 -9.93 1.09 13.79
C VAL A 139 -11.39 1.30 14.16
N LEU A 140 -12.30 0.38 13.83
CA LEU A 140 -13.71 0.50 14.20
C LEU A 140 -13.90 0.44 15.72
N GLY A 141 -13.13 -0.40 16.42
CA GLY A 141 -13.18 -0.51 17.88
C GLY A 141 -12.62 0.71 18.62
N SER A 142 -11.57 1.34 18.09
CA SER A 142 -10.85 2.42 18.77
C SER A 142 -11.21 3.82 18.28
N ASN A 143 -11.47 3.96 16.97
CA ASN A 143 -11.65 5.23 16.26
C ASN A 143 -12.87 5.23 15.33
N GLY A 144 -13.88 4.37 15.59
CA GLY A 144 -15.04 4.20 14.71
C GLY A 144 -15.76 5.52 14.37
N LYS A 145 -15.94 6.41 15.35
CA LYS A 145 -16.56 7.72 15.10
C LYS A 145 -15.76 8.57 14.11
N ALA A 146 -14.44 8.69 14.30
CA ALA A 146 -13.56 9.44 13.40
C ALA A 146 -13.52 8.81 12.00
N PHE A 147 -13.52 7.48 11.92
CA PHE A 147 -13.62 6.77 10.65
C PHE A 147 -14.94 7.07 9.91
N GLY A 148 -16.08 7.07 10.63
CA GLY A 148 -17.38 7.43 10.04
C GLY A 148 -17.46 8.90 9.61
N GLU A 149 -16.83 9.82 10.35
CA GLU A 149 -16.71 11.23 9.93
C GLU A 149 -15.85 11.37 8.68
N TYR A 150 -14.74 10.63 8.59
CA TYR A 150 -13.90 10.57 7.41
C TYR A 150 -14.66 10.11 6.16
N LEU A 151 -15.42 9.00 6.24
CA LEU A 151 -16.19 8.50 5.09
C LEU A 151 -17.22 9.54 4.59
N ARG A 152 -17.80 10.32 5.50
CA ARG A 152 -18.72 11.42 5.16
C ARG A 152 -17.99 12.64 4.61
N GLY A 153 -16.76 12.91 5.03
CA GLY A 153 -16.04 14.14 4.69
C GLY A 153 -15.07 14.03 3.50
N THR A 154 -14.59 12.84 3.14
CA THR A 154 -13.53 12.69 2.14
C THR A 154 -14.01 13.03 0.72
N PRO A 155 -13.20 13.77 -0.08
CA PRO A 155 -13.51 14.00 -1.49
C PRO A 155 -13.39 12.71 -2.33
N PHE A 156 -12.71 11.68 -1.82
CA PHE A 156 -12.53 10.38 -2.49
C PHE A 156 -13.60 9.37 -2.10
N ARG A 157 -14.75 9.83 -1.61
CA ARG A 157 -15.82 8.99 -1.03
C ARG A 157 -16.19 7.81 -1.91
N GLU A 158 -16.39 8.05 -3.20
CA GLU A 158 -16.82 6.98 -4.12
C GLU A 158 -15.80 5.84 -4.21
N ASN A 159 -14.52 6.17 -4.38
CA ASN A 159 -13.45 5.19 -4.41
C ASN A 159 -13.30 4.47 -3.07
N ALA A 160 -13.37 5.22 -1.97
CA ALA A 160 -13.26 4.66 -0.62
C ALA A 160 -14.38 3.63 -0.34
N LEU A 161 -15.64 3.96 -0.66
CA LEU A 161 -16.78 3.06 -0.40
C LEU A 161 -16.78 1.84 -1.31
N LYS A 162 -16.43 2.02 -2.59
CA LYS A 162 -16.28 0.91 -3.55
C LYS A 162 -15.15 -0.03 -3.15
N ARG A 163 -14.06 0.50 -2.61
CA ARG A 163 -12.96 -0.33 -2.10
C ARG A 163 -13.38 -1.06 -0.84
N LEU A 164 -14.04 -0.35 0.08
CA LEU A 164 -14.57 -0.92 1.30
C LEU A 164 -15.47 -2.13 0.99
N SER A 165 -16.45 -1.96 0.10
CA SER A 165 -17.43 -3.00 -0.25
C SER A 165 -16.85 -4.21 -0.99
N LYS A 166 -15.73 -4.03 -1.70
CA LYS A 166 -15.11 -5.10 -2.49
C LYS A 166 -14.01 -5.86 -1.76
N GLN A 167 -13.32 -5.21 -0.84
CA GLN A 167 -12.08 -5.74 -0.26
C GLN A 167 -12.25 -6.22 1.17
N PHE A 168 -13.32 -5.82 1.87
CA PHE A 168 -13.60 -6.23 3.23
C PHE A 168 -14.78 -7.18 3.30
N ARG A 169 -14.77 -8.02 4.33
CA ARG A 169 -15.82 -9.02 4.57
C ARG A 169 -17.13 -8.36 4.98
N ASN A 170 -18.25 -8.99 4.61
CA ASN A 170 -19.59 -8.50 4.97
C ASN A 170 -19.77 -8.29 6.49
N ASP A 171 -19.15 -9.13 7.33
CA ASP A 171 -19.19 -8.99 8.79
C ASP A 171 -18.56 -7.67 9.27
N ASP A 172 -17.50 -7.22 8.59
CA ASP A 172 -16.81 -5.97 8.89
C ASP A 172 -17.57 -4.78 8.34
N LEU A 173 -18.16 -4.91 7.15
CA LEU A 173 -19.07 -3.92 6.59
C LEU A 173 -20.28 -3.69 7.50
N ALA A 174 -20.83 -4.74 8.10
CA ALA A 174 -21.90 -4.62 9.09
C ALA A 174 -21.50 -3.78 10.31
N GLN A 175 -20.24 -3.86 10.76
CA GLN A 175 -19.73 -2.98 11.82
C GLN A 175 -19.63 -1.52 11.37
N VAL A 176 -19.24 -1.29 10.11
CA VAL A 176 -19.23 0.06 9.52
C VAL A 176 -20.65 0.63 9.47
N LEU A 177 -21.67 -0.17 9.11
CA LEU A 177 -23.07 0.26 9.13
C LEU A 177 -23.52 0.73 10.53
N LYS A 178 -23.13 0.00 11.58
CA LYS A 178 -23.43 0.36 12.97
C LYS A 178 -22.84 1.71 13.39
N ILE A 179 -21.72 2.10 12.80
CA ILE A 179 -21.09 3.40 13.01
C ILE A 179 -21.78 4.50 12.19
N LEU A 180 -22.16 4.19 10.94
CA LEU A 180 -22.74 5.18 10.04
C LEU A 180 -24.20 5.52 10.36
N ALA A 181 -24.96 4.52 10.81
CA ALA A 181 -26.40 4.62 11.02
C ALA A 181 -26.87 3.72 12.18
N PRO A 182 -26.49 4.04 13.44
CA PRO A 182 -26.70 3.17 14.59
C PRO A 182 -28.17 2.81 14.86
N PHE A 183 -29.14 3.62 14.43
CA PHE A 183 -30.56 3.35 14.67
C PHE A 183 -31.20 2.46 13.60
N SER A 184 -30.61 2.41 12.42
CA SER A 184 -31.12 1.61 11.29
C SER A 184 -30.19 0.48 10.87
N ALA A 185 -29.02 0.34 11.50
CA ALA A 185 -27.99 -0.61 11.11
C ALA A 185 -28.50 -2.06 11.03
N ASP A 186 -29.23 -2.55 12.03
CA ASP A 186 -29.72 -3.94 12.05
C ASP A 186 -30.63 -4.22 10.85
N TYR A 187 -31.50 -3.26 10.50
CA TYR A 187 -32.35 -3.37 9.31
C TYR A 187 -31.52 -3.45 8.02
N TRP A 188 -30.50 -2.61 7.86
CA TRP A 188 -29.63 -2.62 6.68
C TRP A 188 -28.78 -3.89 6.59
N ILE A 189 -28.34 -4.42 7.73
CA ILE A 189 -27.59 -5.67 7.82
C ILE A 189 -28.48 -6.84 7.37
N ASP A 190 -29.71 -6.93 7.90
CA ASP A 190 -30.68 -7.96 7.50
C ASP A 190 -31.01 -7.88 6.01
N LEU A 191 -31.16 -6.66 5.47
CA LEU A 191 -31.43 -6.44 4.05
C LEU A 191 -30.26 -6.87 3.15
N ALA A 192 -29.03 -6.71 3.63
CA ALA A 192 -27.80 -7.04 2.92
C ALA A 192 -27.38 -8.50 3.06
N GLU A 193 -28.03 -9.28 3.93
CA GLU A 193 -27.73 -10.69 4.14
C GLU A 193 -27.87 -11.48 2.82
N GLY A 194 -26.84 -12.24 2.47
CA GLY A 194 -26.78 -13.01 1.22
C GLY A 194 -26.64 -12.19 -0.06
N LYS A 195 -26.40 -10.87 0.03
CA LYS A 195 -26.17 -9.99 -1.13
C LYS A 195 -24.68 -9.83 -1.43
N GLY A 196 -24.35 -9.55 -2.69
CA GLY A 196 -22.98 -9.33 -3.16
C GLY A 196 -22.46 -7.91 -2.90
N GLY A 197 -21.16 -7.68 -3.14
CA GLY A 197 -20.48 -6.42 -2.81
C GLY A 197 -21.06 -5.16 -3.45
N SER A 198 -21.65 -5.25 -4.65
CA SER A 198 -22.30 -4.11 -5.31
C SER A 198 -23.57 -3.62 -4.58
N PHE A 199 -24.21 -4.49 -3.79
CA PHE A 199 -25.33 -4.11 -2.93
C PHE A 199 -24.84 -3.36 -1.70
N TRP A 200 -23.77 -3.86 -1.06
CA TRP A 200 -23.12 -3.20 0.07
C TRP A 200 -22.60 -1.81 -0.29
N GLU A 201 -21.98 -1.67 -1.47
CA GLU A 201 -21.54 -0.37 -1.99
C GLU A 201 -22.66 0.66 -1.95
N LYS A 202 -23.85 0.32 -2.48
CA LYS A 202 -25.00 1.22 -2.53
C LYS A 202 -25.54 1.60 -1.15
N ILE A 203 -25.66 0.63 -0.24
CA ILE A 203 -26.09 0.90 1.14
C ILE A 203 -25.13 1.89 1.79
N LEU A 204 -23.82 1.63 1.65
CA LEU A 204 -22.80 2.51 2.21
C LEU A 204 -22.90 3.92 1.61
N PHE A 205 -23.10 4.06 0.31
CA PHE A 205 -23.31 5.37 -0.32
C PHE A 205 -24.51 6.11 0.26
N ASP A 206 -25.68 5.48 0.31
CA ASP A 206 -26.90 6.14 0.80
C ASP A 206 -26.78 6.53 2.27
N LEU A 207 -26.16 5.68 3.09
CA LEU A 207 -25.93 5.97 4.51
C LEU A 207 -24.88 7.04 4.76
N VAL A 208 -23.84 7.13 3.92
CA VAL A 208 -22.85 8.18 4.04
C VAL A 208 -23.44 9.54 3.66
N GLU A 209 -24.36 9.59 2.70
CA GLU A 209 -25.05 10.83 2.29
C GLU A 209 -26.19 11.23 3.25
N SER A 210 -27.01 10.26 3.66
CA SER A 210 -28.28 10.50 4.34
C SER A 210 -28.24 10.16 5.84
N GLY A 211 -27.21 9.44 6.31
CA GLY A 211 -27.13 8.92 7.68
C GLY A 211 -28.33 8.03 8.01
N ASP A 212 -28.81 8.10 9.25
CA ASP A 212 -30.03 7.40 9.69
C ASP A 212 -31.33 7.83 8.98
N ARG A 213 -31.28 8.83 8.09
CA ARG A 213 -32.44 9.27 7.30
C ARG A 213 -32.53 8.58 5.94
N ALA A 214 -31.57 7.72 5.60
CA ALA A 214 -31.63 6.92 4.38
C ALA A 214 -32.96 6.15 4.32
N ASP A 215 -33.67 6.23 3.19
CA ASP A 215 -34.90 5.47 2.98
C ASP A 215 -34.54 4.14 2.32
N PRO A 216 -34.78 2.99 2.97
CA PRO A 216 -34.55 1.67 2.38
C PRO A 216 -35.13 1.46 0.99
N ARG A 217 -36.23 2.16 0.68
CA ARG A 217 -36.92 2.07 -0.61
C ARG A 217 -36.21 2.81 -1.74
N SER A 218 -35.16 3.57 -1.43
CA SER A 218 -34.29 4.23 -2.42
C SER A 218 -33.48 3.23 -3.24
N ILE A 219 -33.23 2.02 -2.68
CA ILE A 219 -32.45 0.98 -3.35
C ILE A 219 -33.37 0.19 -4.31
N PRO A 220 -33.13 0.21 -5.63
CA PRO A 220 -34.02 -0.46 -6.58
C PRO A 220 -34.06 -1.98 -6.36
N ASP A 221 -35.27 -2.53 -6.21
CA ASP A 221 -35.55 -3.97 -6.04
C ASP A 221 -34.98 -4.86 -7.19
N GLY A 222 -34.60 -4.26 -8.32
CA GLY A 222 -34.04 -4.93 -9.49
C GLY A 222 -32.55 -5.30 -9.42
N PHE A 223 -31.87 -5.02 -8.31
CA PHE A 223 -30.47 -5.43 -8.11
C PHE A 223 -30.40 -6.90 -7.65
N SER A 224 -30.79 -7.83 -8.52
CA SER A 224 -30.43 -9.23 -8.36
C SER A 224 -28.96 -9.38 -8.76
N GLY A 225 -28.04 -9.21 -7.80
CA GLY A 225 -26.69 -9.70 -7.95
C GLY A 225 -26.70 -11.22 -8.06
N THR A 226 -26.99 -11.75 -9.24
CA THR A 226 -26.83 -13.17 -9.56
C THR A 226 -25.36 -13.46 -9.80
N GLU A 227 -24.55 -13.30 -8.76
CA GLU A 227 -23.22 -13.94 -8.64
C GLU A 227 -23.07 -14.56 -7.25
N GLY A 228 -24.18 -15.06 -6.69
CA GLY A 228 -24.14 -15.98 -5.56
C GLY A 228 -23.82 -17.40 -6.03
N LYS A 229 -22.56 -17.69 -6.38
CA LYS A 229 -22.04 -19.05 -6.17
C LYS A 229 -21.78 -19.16 -4.67
N THR A 230 -22.61 -19.94 -4.00
CA THR A 230 -22.45 -20.32 -2.60
C THR A 230 -21.06 -20.90 -2.37
N ALA A 231 -20.18 -20.12 -1.74
CA ALA A 231 -18.90 -20.59 -1.20
C ALA A 231 -19.17 -21.38 0.09
N SER A 232 -19.75 -22.56 -0.06
CA SER A 232 -19.81 -23.62 0.93
C SER A 232 -19.27 -24.86 0.22
N GLY A 233 -17.94 -25.00 0.18
CA GLY A 233 -17.30 -26.23 -0.31
C GLY A 233 -16.23 -26.08 -1.40
N ILE A 234 -15.51 -24.95 -1.47
CA ILE A 234 -14.22 -24.93 -2.17
C ILE A 234 -13.13 -24.89 -1.11
N GLU A 235 -12.48 -26.03 -0.94
CA GLU A 235 -11.23 -26.20 -0.20
C GLU A 235 -10.22 -25.13 -0.62
N SER A 236 -9.76 -24.31 0.33
CA SER A 236 -8.36 -23.98 0.70
C SER A 236 -7.22 -24.00 -0.35
N SER A 237 -7.47 -23.93 -1.66
CA SER A 237 -6.43 -24.26 -2.66
C SER A 237 -6.21 -23.22 -3.77
N ILE A 238 -6.85 -22.04 -3.74
CA ILE A 238 -6.68 -21.02 -4.82
C ILE A 238 -6.41 -19.62 -4.26
N LEU A 239 -5.55 -19.52 -3.24
CA LEU A 239 -4.83 -18.29 -2.91
C LEU A 239 -3.34 -18.62 -2.78
N LYS A 240 -2.75 -18.96 -3.92
CA LYS A 240 -1.31 -18.83 -4.18
C LYS A 240 -1.16 -18.07 -5.48
N ASN A 241 -1.65 -16.84 -5.52
CA ASN A 241 -1.13 -15.90 -6.48
C ASN A 241 -0.02 -15.15 -5.76
N GLU A 242 1.20 -15.41 -6.23
CA GLU A 242 2.42 -14.74 -5.84
C GLU A 242 2.16 -13.24 -5.75
N ILE A 243 2.30 -12.70 -4.54
CA ILE A 243 2.66 -11.30 -4.37
C ILE A 243 4.05 -11.21 -5.00
N VAL A 244 4.13 -10.68 -6.21
CA VAL A 244 5.40 -10.40 -6.86
C VAL A 244 6.03 -9.25 -6.10
N ASP A 245 7.06 -9.55 -5.30
CA ASP A 245 7.94 -8.57 -4.70
C ASP A 245 8.57 -7.73 -5.82
N PHE A 246 8.10 -6.50 -5.99
CA PHE A 246 8.75 -5.51 -6.84
C PHE A 246 9.71 -4.69 -5.97
N GLU A 247 10.99 -5.04 -5.99
CA GLU A 247 12.06 -4.12 -5.60
C GLU A 247 12.08 -2.96 -6.61
N GLU A 248 11.59 -1.78 -6.22
CA GLU A 248 11.79 -0.54 -6.98
C GLU A 248 12.68 0.41 -6.20
N ALA A 249 13.90 0.60 -6.73
CA ALA A 249 14.73 1.75 -6.44
C ALA A 249 14.30 2.90 -7.38
N SER A 250 14.09 4.08 -6.81
CA SER A 250 13.75 5.36 -7.46
C SER A 250 12.32 5.50 -7.99
N GLY A 251 11.66 6.60 -7.60
CA GLY A 251 10.24 6.92 -7.83
C GLY A 251 9.81 7.26 -9.26
N GLU A 252 10.19 6.45 -10.24
CA GLU A 252 9.49 6.35 -11.53
C GLU A 252 9.17 4.88 -11.79
N MET A 253 7.88 4.49 -11.72
CA MET A 253 7.46 3.14 -12.10
C MET A 253 8.02 2.83 -13.49
N ASN A 254 8.84 1.79 -13.59
CA ASN A 254 9.38 1.35 -14.87
C ASN A 254 8.19 1.03 -15.80
N VAL A 255 8.31 1.38 -17.08
CA VAL A 255 7.33 1.12 -18.15
C VAL A 255 6.81 -0.33 -18.11
N HIS A 256 7.69 -1.27 -17.75
CA HIS A 256 7.37 -2.69 -17.57
C HIS A 256 6.39 -2.95 -16.41
N SER A 257 6.57 -2.27 -15.27
CA SER A 257 5.69 -2.36 -14.10
C SER A 257 4.29 -1.80 -14.42
N LYS A 258 4.20 -0.68 -15.14
CA LYS A 258 2.92 -0.08 -15.59
C LYS A 258 2.17 -1.00 -16.56
N LEU A 259 2.92 -1.64 -17.47
CA LEU A 259 2.38 -2.58 -18.43
C LEU A 259 1.82 -3.82 -17.73
N LEU A 260 2.56 -4.42 -16.79
CA LEU A 260 2.10 -5.58 -16.02
C LEU A 260 0.86 -5.27 -15.17
N ALA A 261 0.84 -4.14 -14.46
CA ALA A 261 -0.31 -3.75 -13.64
C ALA A 261 -1.58 -3.55 -14.48
N SER A 262 -1.45 -2.95 -15.67
CA SER A 262 -2.58 -2.72 -16.58
C SER A 262 -3.12 -4.02 -17.18
N ILE A 263 -2.22 -4.98 -17.49
CA ILE A 263 -2.63 -6.28 -18.00
C ILE A 263 -3.30 -7.11 -16.90
N SER A 264 -2.68 -7.25 -15.73
CA SER A 264 -3.26 -8.02 -14.62
C SER A 264 -4.60 -7.46 -14.14
N GLY A 265 -4.81 -6.14 -14.24
CA GLY A 265 -6.10 -5.51 -13.93
C GLY A 265 -7.19 -5.80 -14.97
N LYS A 266 -6.83 -6.06 -16.24
CA LYS A 266 -7.79 -6.24 -17.34
C LYS A 266 -8.07 -7.70 -17.67
N TRP A 267 -7.06 -8.56 -17.58
CA TRP A 267 -7.16 -10.01 -17.80
C TRP A 267 -6.49 -10.75 -16.65
N PRO A 268 -7.27 -11.26 -15.67
CA PRO A 268 -6.71 -12.05 -14.58
C PRO A 268 -6.18 -13.40 -15.06
N ASN A 269 -6.64 -13.90 -16.22
CA ASN A 269 -6.17 -15.13 -16.86
C ASN A 269 -5.68 -14.86 -18.28
N ILE A 270 -4.50 -15.38 -18.65
CA ILE A 270 -3.89 -15.21 -19.98
C ILE A 270 -4.77 -15.80 -21.09
N GLU A 271 -5.54 -16.85 -20.78
CA GLU A 271 -6.49 -17.48 -21.71
C GLU A 271 -7.67 -16.58 -22.11
N GLU A 272 -7.90 -15.46 -21.41
CA GLU A 272 -9.00 -14.53 -21.69
C GLU A 272 -8.61 -13.43 -22.69
N ILE A 273 -7.35 -13.38 -23.14
CA ILE A 273 -6.86 -12.41 -24.12
C ILE A 273 -7.27 -12.88 -25.53
N PRO A 274 -8.19 -12.17 -26.22
CA PRO A 274 -8.68 -12.61 -27.52
C PRO A 274 -7.62 -12.42 -28.61
N GLY A 275 -7.51 -13.40 -29.52
CA GLY A 275 -6.73 -13.26 -30.76
C GLY A 275 -5.27 -13.70 -30.71
N SER A 276 -4.73 -14.02 -29.53
CA SER A 276 -3.31 -14.39 -29.37
C SER A 276 -3.13 -15.83 -28.88
N ASP A 277 -2.02 -16.45 -29.28
CA ASP A 277 -1.62 -17.79 -28.84
C ASP A 277 -1.15 -17.75 -27.37
N PRO A 278 -1.72 -18.56 -26.45
CA PRO A 278 -1.33 -18.59 -25.04
C PRO A 278 0.16 -18.83 -24.80
N GLU A 279 0.83 -19.64 -25.64
CA GLU A 279 2.27 -19.89 -25.50
C GLU A 279 3.10 -18.64 -25.83
N VAL A 280 2.64 -17.84 -26.80
CA VAL A 280 3.28 -16.57 -27.17
C VAL A 280 3.06 -15.53 -26.08
N LEU A 281 1.85 -15.46 -25.51
CA LEU A 281 1.54 -14.55 -24.42
C LEU A 281 2.38 -14.86 -23.17
N GLU A 282 2.45 -16.11 -22.74
CA GLU A 282 3.29 -16.52 -21.60
C GLU A 282 4.76 -16.14 -21.79
N ARG A 283 5.29 -16.30 -23.02
CA ARG A 283 6.67 -15.90 -23.32
C ARG A 283 6.84 -14.38 -23.22
N ILE A 284 5.93 -13.59 -23.78
CA ILE A 284 5.92 -12.12 -23.66
C ILE A 284 5.84 -11.70 -22.18
N PHE A 285 4.98 -12.32 -21.38
CA PHE A 285 4.86 -12.02 -19.94
C PHE A 285 6.14 -12.36 -19.16
N SER A 286 6.77 -13.50 -19.47
CA SER A 286 8.04 -13.89 -18.86
C SER A 286 9.15 -12.88 -19.15
N GLU A 287 9.25 -12.42 -20.39
CA GLU A 287 10.24 -11.39 -20.80
C GLU A 287 9.97 -10.05 -20.09
N ILE A 288 8.71 -9.58 -20.07
CA ILE A 288 8.32 -8.33 -19.38
C ILE A 288 8.64 -8.43 -17.87
N ARG A 289 8.30 -9.55 -17.21
CA ARG A 289 8.62 -9.77 -15.78
C ARG A 289 10.12 -9.80 -15.52
N SER A 290 10.92 -10.28 -16.49
CA SER A 290 12.37 -10.32 -16.37
C SER A 290 13.05 -8.96 -16.61
N GLY A 291 12.30 -7.94 -17.04
CA GLY A 291 12.81 -6.61 -17.40
C GLY A 291 13.71 -6.62 -18.65
N LYS A 292 13.71 -7.72 -19.41
CA LYS A 292 14.39 -7.86 -20.69
C LYS A 292 13.34 -8.14 -21.73
N VAL A 293 13.11 -7.21 -22.65
CA VAL A 293 12.17 -7.41 -23.73
C VAL A 293 12.98 -7.78 -24.97
N ASP A 294 13.34 -9.07 -25.09
CA ASP A 294 13.88 -9.62 -26.33
C ASP A 294 12.77 -10.34 -27.10
N ILE A 295 11.84 -9.54 -27.64
CA ILE A 295 10.70 -10.06 -28.39
C ILE A 295 11.14 -10.29 -29.83
N SER A 296 10.97 -11.52 -30.32
CA SER A 296 11.32 -11.84 -31.70
C SER A 296 10.38 -11.13 -32.68
N ARG A 297 10.86 -10.85 -33.90
CA ARG A 297 10.03 -10.27 -34.99
C ARG A 297 8.75 -11.05 -35.31
N GLN A 298 8.65 -12.32 -34.89
CA GLN A 298 7.46 -13.15 -35.11
C GLN A 298 6.38 -12.90 -34.06
N GLU A 299 6.73 -12.31 -32.91
CA GLU A 299 5.84 -12.04 -31.78
C GLU A 299 5.39 -10.57 -31.72
N GLU A 300 6.06 -9.69 -32.48
CA GLU A 300 5.71 -8.28 -32.62
C GLU A 300 4.21 -8.03 -32.91
N PRO A 301 3.52 -8.80 -33.79
CA PRO A 301 2.09 -8.60 -34.01
C PRO A 301 1.21 -8.90 -32.79
N ALA A 302 1.54 -9.94 -32.01
CA ALA A 302 0.79 -10.31 -30.81
C ALA A 302 1.00 -9.28 -29.70
N LEU A 303 2.22 -8.75 -29.56
CA LEU A 303 2.52 -7.65 -28.66
C LEU A 303 1.74 -6.38 -29.05
N LEU A 304 1.69 -6.04 -30.33
CA LEU A 304 0.95 -4.87 -30.81
C LEU A 304 -0.56 -5.00 -30.61
N GLU A 305 -1.13 -6.19 -30.78
CA GLU A 305 -2.55 -6.47 -30.53
C GLU A 305 -2.86 -6.36 -29.03
N LEU A 306 -2.03 -6.95 -28.18
CA LEU A 306 -2.12 -6.85 -26.72
C LEU A 306 -2.06 -5.38 -26.28
N ILE A 307 -1.09 -4.61 -26.76
CA ILE A 307 -0.96 -3.20 -26.39
C ILE A 307 -2.13 -2.36 -26.93
N SER A 308 -2.56 -2.59 -28.17
CA SER A 308 -3.72 -1.90 -28.75
C SER A 308 -4.99 -2.15 -27.93
N SER A 309 -5.15 -3.37 -27.42
CA SER A 309 -6.29 -3.74 -26.58
C SER A 309 -6.24 -3.08 -25.19
N LEU A 310 -5.07 -2.66 -24.72
CA LEU A 310 -4.89 -1.96 -23.42
C LEU A 310 -5.13 -0.45 -23.51
N ASN A 311 -5.34 0.10 -24.70
CA ASN A 311 -5.65 1.51 -24.93
C ASN A 311 -4.57 2.47 -24.41
N PHE A 312 -3.31 2.06 -24.49
CA PHE A 312 -2.17 2.93 -24.19
C PHE A 312 -1.99 4.01 -25.27
N ASP A 313 -1.46 5.17 -24.87
CA ASP A 313 -1.18 6.25 -25.81
C ASP A 313 0.08 5.97 -26.67
N ALA A 314 0.23 6.75 -27.75
CA ALA A 314 1.32 6.59 -28.70
C ALA A 314 2.70 7.03 -28.16
N GLU A 315 2.77 7.72 -27.02
CA GLU A 315 4.05 8.03 -26.36
C GLU A 315 4.54 6.84 -25.54
N PHE A 316 3.65 6.18 -24.79
CA PHE A 316 3.94 4.95 -24.05
C PHE A 316 4.44 3.84 -24.99
N MET A 317 3.90 3.78 -26.21
CA MET A 317 4.35 2.87 -27.27
C MET A 317 5.81 3.06 -27.70
N LYS A 318 6.34 4.28 -27.64
CA LYS A 318 7.73 4.58 -28.02
C LYS A 318 8.74 4.26 -26.93
N GLU A 319 8.27 4.10 -25.69
CA GLU A 319 9.13 3.71 -24.58
C GLU A 319 9.28 2.19 -24.45
N ILE A 320 8.34 1.42 -25.01
CA ILE A 320 8.37 -0.06 -24.98
C ILE A 320 9.16 -0.65 -26.16
N LEU A 321 9.07 -0.05 -27.36
CA LEU A 321 9.67 -0.53 -28.61
C LEU A 321 11.05 0.09 -28.89
#